data_AF-A0A7L4TSG1-F1
#
_entry.id   AF-A0A7L4TSG1-F1
#
_cell.length_a   1.000
_cell.length_b   1.000
_cell.length_c   1.000
_cell.angle_alpha   90.00
_cell.angle_beta   90.00
_cell.angle_gamma   90.00
#
_symmetry.space_group_name_H-M   'P 1'
#
loop_
_entity.id
_entity.type
_entity.pdbx_description
1 polymer ?
#
loop_
_entity_poly.entity_id
_entity_poly.type
_entity_poly.pdbx_seq_one_letter_code
_entity_poly.pdbx_strand_id
1 'polypeptide(L)'
;MVFVTISKNDYTYAKGEETGKDRFRTKHGVNLFFYDPSSILKEFGQYGLVDIIEIEEPAKSMGNLNSRKFYKITCKKSSSI
;
A
#
# COMPACT_ATOMS: atom_id res chain seq x y z
N MET A 1 8.52 -12.35 -5.33
CA MET A 1 7.42 -11.51 -5.79
C MET A 1 7.49 -10.19 -5.06
N VAL A 2 7.23 -9.09 -5.76
CA VAL A 2 7.21 -7.74 -5.18
C VAL A 2 5.82 -7.17 -5.44
N PHE A 3 5.20 -6.62 -4.40
CA PHE A 3 3.92 -5.94 -4.47
C PHE A 3 4.09 -4.50 -3.98
N VAL A 4 3.24 -3.60 -4.47
CA VAL A 4 3.19 -2.21 -4.04
C VAL A 4 1.74 -1.87 -3.70
N THR A 5 1.54 -1.31 -2.51
CA THR A 5 0.20 -0.94 -2.02
C THR A 5 0.20 0.48 -1.49
N ILE A 6 -0.90 1.22 -1.60
CA ILE A 6 -0.99 2.58 -1.04
C ILE A 6 -1.08 2.53 0.50
N SER A 7 -0.28 3.34 1.18
CA SER A 7 -0.18 3.36 2.65
C SER A 7 -1.31 4.19 3.26
N LYS A 8 -1.81 3.77 4.44
CA LYS A 8 -2.69 4.62 5.27
C LYS A 8 -2.02 5.93 5.70
N ASN A 9 -0.69 6.03 5.64
CA ASN A 9 0.04 7.27 5.88
C ASN A 9 0.03 8.22 4.66
N ASP A 10 -0.46 7.78 3.50
CA ASP A 10 -0.59 8.65 2.33
C ASP A 10 -1.60 9.77 2.59
N TYR A 11 -1.31 10.96 2.06
CA TYR A 11 -2.17 12.12 2.25
C TYR A 11 -3.57 12.00 1.60
N THR A 12 -3.85 10.95 0.83
CA THR A 12 -5.19 10.63 0.33
C THR A 12 -5.93 9.55 1.10
N TYR A 13 -5.36 9.02 2.18
CA TYR A 13 -6.12 8.18 3.09
C TYR A 13 -7.35 8.94 3.61
N ALA A 14 -8.49 8.24 3.63
CA ALA A 14 -9.80 8.80 3.95
C ALA A 14 -10.27 9.99 3.08
N LYS A 15 -9.67 10.19 1.90
CA LYS A 15 -10.14 11.17 0.91
C LYS A 15 -10.96 10.47 -0.18
N GLY A 16 -12.28 10.49 -0.02
CA GLY A 16 -13.23 9.90 -0.98
C GLY A 16 -14.52 9.48 -0.29
N GLU A 17 -15.37 8.78 -1.03
CA GLU A 17 -16.54 8.11 -0.46
C GLU A 17 -16.09 6.82 0.24
N GLU A 18 -16.34 6.69 1.55
CA GLU A 18 -16.05 5.46 2.29
C GLU A 18 -16.98 4.34 1.82
N THR A 19 -16.39 3.25 1.34
CA THR A 19 -17.12 2.06 0.85
C THR A 19 -16.90 0.83 1.75
N GLY A 20 -16.09 0.98 2.79
CA GLY A 20 -15.79 -0.03 3.79
C GLY A 20 -14.51 0.29 4.55
N LYS A 21 -14.13 -0.58 5.49
CA LYS A 21 -12.92 -0.39 6.29
C LYS A 21 -11.70 -0.22 5.39
N ASP A 22 -11.01 0.92 5.55
CA ASP A 22 -9.82 1.31 4.80
C ASP A 22 -10.05 1.38 3.26
N ARG A 23 -11.31 1.43 2.80
CA ARG A 23 -11.71 1.44 1.39
C ARG A 23 -12.43 2.74 1.02
N PHE A 24 -11.89 3.44 0.03
CA PHE A 24 -12.43 4.73 -0.41
C PHE A 24 -12.55 4.78 -1.92
N ARG A 25 -13.70 5.27 -2.40
CA ARG A 25 -13.91 5.58 -3.81
C ARG A 25 -13.51 7.02 -4.08
N THR A 26 -12.55 7.18 -5.00
CA THR A 26 -12.06 8.50 -5.43
C THR A 26 -13.12 9.26 -6.24
N LYS A 27 -12.94 10.58 -6.38
CA LYS A 27 -13.81 11.44 -7.22
C LYS A 27 -13.90 10.98 -8.68
N HIS A 28 -12.94 10.20 -9.16
CA HIS A 28 -12.90 9.65 -10.53
C HIS A 28 -13.43 8.21 -10.61
N GLY A 29 -14.05 7.71 -9.53
CA GLY A 29 -14.70 6.40 -9.50
C GLY A 29 -13.78 5.21 -9.18
N VAL A 30 -12.49 5.42 -8.96
CA VAL A 30 -11.52 4.36 -8.60
C VAL A 30 -11.70 3.98 -7.12
N ASN A 31 -11.81 2.69 -6.83
CA ASN A 31 -11.84 2.15 -5.46
C ASN A 31 -10.41 1.83 -5.00
N LEU A 32 -9.99 2.42 -3.89
CA LEU A 32 -8.67 2.20 -3.29
C LEU A 32 -8.82 1.52 -1.94
N PHE A 33 -7.96 0.54 -1.65
CA PHE A 33 -7.76 -0.02 -0.31
C PHE A 33 -6.41 0.46 0.21
N PHE A 34 -6.39 1.02 1.41
CA PHE A 34 -5.18 1.55 2.04
C PHE A 34 -4.63 0.58 3.09
N TYR A 35 -3.34 0.28 2.99
CA TYR A 35 -2.66 -0.74 3.79
C TYR A 35 -1.87 -0.14 4.95
N ASP A 36 -1.76 -0.91 6.02
CA ASP A 36 -0.85 -0.73 7.16
C ASP A 36 -0.09 -2.04 7.42
N PRO A 37 0.93 -2.07 8.29
CA PRO A 37 1.68 -3.30 8.54
C PRO A 37 0.82 -4.47 9.02
N SER A 38 -0.24 -4.22 9.78
CA SER A 38 -1.14 -5.26 10.28
C SER A 38 -1.96 -5.94 9.18
N SER A 39 -2.54 -5.15 8.26
CA SER A 39 -3.27 -5.67 7.09
C SER A 39 -2.33 -6.39 6.12
N ILE A 40 -1.10 -5.89 5.95
CA ILE A 40 -0.08 -6.57 5.14
C ILE A 40 0.30 -7.92 5.75
N LEU A 41 0.58 -7.99 7.06
CA LEU A 41 0.89 -9.25 7.73
C LEU A 41 -0.26 -10.26 7.59
N LYS A 42 -1.50 -9.80 7.74
CA LYS A 42 -2.70 -10.65 7.59
C LYS A 42 -2.84 -11.20 6.16
N GLU A 43 -2.62 -10.37 5.14
CA GLU A 43 -2.88 -10.75 3.74
C GLU A 43 -1.68 -11.43 3.07
N PHE A 44 -0.45 -11.07 3.41
CA PHE A 44 0.77 -11.55 2.76
C PHE A 44 1.58 -12.52 3.61
N GLY A 45 1.37 -12.58 4.92
CA GLY A 45 2.20 -13.35 5.86
C GLY A 45 2.32 -14.83 5.49
N GLN A 46 1.22 -15.47 5.12
CA GLN A 46 1.21 -16.89 4.73
C GLN A 46 1.85 -17.18 3.36
N TYR A 47 2.17 -16.14 2.58
CA TYR A 47 2.71 -16.27 1.23
C TYR A 47 4.23 -16.05 1.18
N GLY A 48 4.92 -16.31 2.29
CA GLY A 48 6.37 -16.16 2.38
C GLY A 48 6.82 -14.70 2.42
N LEU A 49 6.13 -13.87 3.20
CA LEU A 49 6.50 -12.48 3.43
C LEU A 49 7.93 -12.40 4.02
N VAL A 50 8.79 -11.64 3.34
CA VAL A 50 10.20 -11.45 3.72
C VAL A 50 10.44 -10.04 4.24
N ASP A 51 9.80 -9.04 3.62
CA ASP A 51 10.11 -7.64 3.89
C ASP A 51 8.90 -6.73 3.60
N ILE A 52 8.78 -5.68 4.41
CA ILE A 52 7.80 -4.60 4.28
C ILE A 52 8.53 -3.28 4.49
N ILE A 53 8.61 -2.44 3.46
CA ILE A 53 9.23 -1.12 3.55
C ILE A 53 8.21 -0.07 3.09
N GLU A 54 8.00 0.96 3.89
CA GLU A 54 7.27 2.15 3.44
C GLU A 54 8.20 3.03 2.59
N ILE A 55 7.72 3.43 1.42
CA ILE A 55 8.46 4.23 0.46
C ILE A 55 7.65 5.46 0.06
N GLU A 56 8.36 6.50 -0.38
CA GLU A 56 7.78 7.72 -0.94
C GLU A 56 8.04 7.79 -2.45
N GLU A 57 7.00 8.03 -3.25
CA GLU A 57 7.10 8.14 -4.70
C GLU A 57 6.39 9.41 -5.24
N PRO A 58 7.09 10.29 -5.98
CA PRO A 58 8.50 10.18 -6.34
C PRO A 58 9.42 10.32 -5.11
N ALA A 59 10.51 9.56 -5.09
CA ALA A 59 11.52 9.56 -4.02
C ALA A 59 12.19 10.93 -3.78
N LYS A 60 12.12 11.82 -4.78
CA LYS A 60 12.50 13.23 -4.65
C LYS A 60 11.30 14.07 -5.04
N SER A 61 10.90 14.99 -4.18
CA SER A 61 9.94 16.03 -4.55
C SER A 61 10.54 16.85 -5.69
N MET A 62 9.95 16.74 -6.88
CA MET A 62 10.30 17.55 -8.04
C MET A 62 9.26 18.66 -8.18
N GLY A 63 9.63 19.88 -7.76
CA GLY A 63 8.74 21.04 -7.78
C GLY A 63 7.60 20.93 -6.76
N ASN A 64 6.36 21.11 -7.22
CA ASN A 64 5.15 21.11 -6.37
C ASN A 64 4.47 19.73 -6.23
N LEU A 65 5.15 18.63 -6.61
CA LEU A 65 4.52 17.31 -6.59
C LEU A 65 4.69 16.64 -5.22
N ASN A 66 3.59 16.50 -4.47
CA ASN A 66 3.60 15.79 -3.19
C ASN A 66 3.91 14.31 -3.42
N SER A 67 4.95 13.81 -2.74
CA SER A 67 5.27 12.39 -2.69
C SER A 67 4.11 11.59 -2.09
N ARG A 68 3.88 10.42 -2.67
CA ARG A 68 2.87 9.45 -2.25
C ARG A 68 3.51 8.37 -1.42
N LYS A 69 2.80 7.91 -0.39
CA LYS A 69 3.29 6.85 0.48
C LYS A 69 2.74 5.50 0.06
N PHE A 70 3.65 4.54 -0.11
CA PHE A 70 3.33 3.18 -0.48
C PHE A 70 4.08 2.20 0.41
N TYR A 71 3.60 0.97 0.54
CA TYR A 71 4.38 -0.15 1.02
C TYR A 71 4.91 -0.97 -0.15
N LYS A 72 6.22 -1.19 -0.17
CA LYS A 72 6.86 -2.22 -0.99
C LYS A 72 6.93 -3.50 -0.16
N ILE A 73 6.27 -4.54 -0.65
CA ILE A 73 6.14 -5.83 0.02
C ILE A 73 6.90 -6.87 -0.78
N THR A 74 7.85 -7.55 -0.17
CA THR A 74 8.61 -8.63 -0.82
C THR A 74 8.22 -9.96 -0.23
N CYS A 75 7.76 -10.87 -1.08
CA CYS A 75 7.47 -12.26 -0.72
C CYS A 75 8.37 -13.21 -1.50
N LYS A 76 8.91 -14.23 -0.84
CA LYS A 76 9.64 -15.33 -1.47
C LYS A 76 8.81 -16.59 -1.34
N LYS A 77 8.44 -17.19 -2.47
CA LYS A 77 7.78 -18.50 -2.48
C LYS A 77 8.68 -19.48 -1.73
N SER A 78 8.18 -20.04 -0.64
CA SER A 78 8.84 -21.14 0.03
C SER A 78 8.89 -22.31 -0.95
N SER A 79 10.08 -22.85 -1.19
CA SER A 79 10.20 -24.13 -1.87
C SER A 79 9.65 -25.19 -0.92
N SER A 80 8.37 -25.52 -1.03
CA SER A 80 7.85 -26.75 -0.44
C SER A 80 8.63 -27.90 -1.06
N ILE A 81 9.37 -28.64 -0.24
CA ILE A 81 9.88 -29.99 -0.57
C ILE A 81 8.68 -30.93 -0.62
#